data_AF-Q0FTY2-F1
#
_entry.id   AF-Q0FTY2-F1
#
_cell.length_a   1.000
_cell.length_b   1.000
_cell.length_c   1.000
_cell.angle_alpha   90.00
_cell.angle_beta   90.00
_cell.angle_gamma   90.00
#
_symmetry.space_group_name_H-M   'P 1'
#
loop_
_entity.id
_entity.type
_entity.pdbx_description
1 polymer ?
#
loop_
_entity_poly.entity_id
_entity_poly.type
_entity_poly.pdbx_seq_one_letter_code
_entity_poly.pdbx_strand_id
1 'polypeptide(L)'
;MDAKTAVDRVGRGKERQVNMRFLAMANHYVFEPEFCNPAAGWEKGQVGKNVQDARPRLWNPMPNFPDLASLNAWLERRCMEFWREIPHGTLSGSIADAWGSEQAALMQLPPAFDGFVEQSKRVSPTCLISFERNRYSVRASFANRPISLRIYPDRLVVAAEGQILCEHDRLIQRSHHLPVNRHGKLTP
;
A
#
# COMPACT_ATOMS: atom_id res chain seq x y z
N MET A 1 -4.07 6.52 0.67
CA MET A 1 -3.29 6.60 -0.59
C MET A 1 -3.20 8.06 -0.96
N ASP A 2 -1.99 8.61 -1.08
CA ASP A 2 -1.82 9.97 -1.60
C ASP A 2 -2.15 9.95 -3.10
N ALA A 3 -2.84 10.96 -3.63
CA ALA A 3 -3.30 11.00 -5.02
C ALA A 3 -2.13 10.86 -6.02
N LYS A 4 -0.95 11.34 -5.61
CA LYS A 4 0.33 11.18 -6.33
C LYS A 4 0.74 9.73 -6.58
N THR A 5 0.18 8.78 -5.83
CA THR A 5 0.50 7.34 -5.97
C THR A 5 -0.24 6.71 -7.16
N ALA A 6 -1.39 7.28 -7.54
CA ALA A 6 -2.23 6.76 -8.62
C ALA A 6 -2.21 7.67 -9.86
N VAL A 7 -2.00 8.97 -9.68
CA VAL A 7 -1.99 9.99 -10.73
C VAL A 7 -0.73 10.84 -10.60
N ASP A 8 0.08 10.87 -11.66
CA ASP A 8 1.27 11.72 -11.73
C ASP A 8 0.91 13.18 -12.01
N ARG A 9 -0.12 13.41 -12.86
CA ARG A 9 -0.58 14.76 -13.21
C ARG A 9 -2.09 14.82 -13.44
N VAL A 10 -2.72 15.87 -12.93
CA VAL A 10 -4.11 16.21 -13.19
C VAL A 10 -4.16 17.22 -14.36
N GLY A 11 -4.84 16.84 -15.44
CA GLY A 11 -5.06 17.67 -16.63
C GLY A 11 -6.37 18.48 -16.55
N ARG A 12 -6.88 18.94 -17.70
CA ARG A 12 -8.17 19.67 -17.74
C ARG A 12 -9.33 18.68 -17.68
N GLY A 13 -10.39 19.03 -16.94
CA GLY A 13 -11.58 18.16 -16.79
C GLY A 13 -11.24 16.80 -16.18
N LYS A 14 -11.57 15.72 -16.89
CA LYS A 14 -11.31 14.32 -16.48
C LYS A 14 -9.94 13.78 -16.90
N GLU A 15 -9.12 14.55 -17.60
CA GLU A 15 -7.79 14.07 -18.05
C GLU A 15 -6.87 13.80 -16.86
N ARG A 16 -6.32 12.59 -16.79
CA ARG A 16 -5.33 12.18 -15.79
C ARG A 16 -4.16 11.52 -16.48
N GLN A 17 -2.95 11.93 -16.11
CA GLN A 17 -1.76 11.15 -16.37
C GLN A 17 -1.62 10.15 -15.22
N VAL A 18 -2.09 8.93 -15.46
CA VAL A 18 -2.07 7.85 -14.47
C VAL A 18 -0.64 7.38 -14.27
N ASN A 19 -0.27 7.13 -13.00
CA ASN A 19 1.03 6.57 -12.68
C ASN A 19 1.18 5.19 -13.35
N MET A 20 2.24 4.99 -14.14
CA MET A 20 2.41 3.76 -14.93
C MET A 20 2.39 2.48 -14.08
N ARG A 21 2.89 2.54 -12.85
CA ARG A 21 2.91 1.38 -11.95
C ARG A 21 1.53 1.09 -11.37
N PHE A 22 0.76 2.13 -11.10
CA PHE A 22 -0.65 2.00 -10.73
C PHE A 22 -1.48 1.44 -11.88
N LEU A 23 -1.24 1.90 -13.11
CA LEU A 23 -1.90 1.34 -14.30
C LEU A 23 -1.54 -0.14 -14.51
N ALA A 24 -0.28 -0.54 -14.29
CA ALA A 24 0.13 -1.93 -14.33
C ALA A 24 -0.61 -2.79 -13.27
N MET A 25 -0.79 -2.26 -12.06
CA MET A 25 -1.59 -2.90 -11.01
C MET A 25 -3.06 -3.03 -11.42
N ALA A 26 -3.65 -1.98 -11.99
CA ALA A 26 -5.03 -1.99 -12.46
C ALA A 26 -5.25 -3.03 -13.55
N ASN A 27 -4.34 -3.12 -14.52
CA ASN A 27 -4.35 -4.15 -15.56
C ASN A 27 -4.16 -5.56 -15.00
N HIS A 28 -3.29 -5.74 -13.99
CA HIS A 28 -3.04 -7.03 -13.34
C HIS A 28 -4.29 -7.59 -12.65
N TYR A 29 -5.09 -6.72 -12.02
CA TYR A 29 -6.36 -7.09 -11.39
C TYR A 29 -7.59 -6.86 -12.29
N VAL A 30 -7.38 -6.47 -13.54
CA VAL A 30 -8.40 -6.28 -14.57
C VAL A 30 -9.52 -5.33 -14.12
N PHE A 31 -9.15 -4.15 -13.60
CA PHE A 31 -10.12 -3.08 -13.32
C PHE A 31 -9.72 -1.76 -13.98
N GLU A 32 -10.72 -0.96 -14.33
CA GLU A 32 -10.52 0.38 -14.88
C GLU A 32 -10.58 1.42 -13.75
N PRO A 33 -9.54 2.24 -13.55
CA PRO A 33 -9.56 3.26 -12.51
C PRO A 33 -10.37 4.48 -12.92
N GLU A 34 -11.42 4.79 -12.15
CA GLU A 34 -12.18 6.04 -12.30
C GLU A 34 -11.73 7.10 -11.29
N PHE A 35 -11.46 8.32 -11.76
CA PHE A 35 -11.00 9.43 -10.92
C PHE A 35 -12.04 10.54 -10.82
N CYS A 36 -12.29 11.01 -9.60
CA CYS A 36 -13.14 12.17 -9.37
C CYS A 36 -12.53 13.46 -9.96
N ASN A 37 -13.40 14.42 -10.25
CA ASN A 37 -13.02 15.76 -10.67
C ASN A 37 -12.44 16.56 -9.50
N PRO A 38 -11.43 17.43 -9.73
CA PRO A 38 -10.93 18.30 -8.69
C PRO A 38 -12.05 19.21 -8.18
N ALA A 39 -12.13 19.40 -6.86
CA ALA A 39 -13.18 20.17 -6.19
C ALA A 39 -14.63 19.67 -6.38
N ALA A 40 -14.84 18.48 -6.95
CA ALA A 40 -16.17 17.87 -7.09
C ALA A 40 -16.52 16.99 -5.87
N GLY A 41 -16.66 17.61 -4.69
CA GLY A 41 -16.96 16.88 -3.44
C GLY A 41 -18.27 16.08 -3.49
N TRP A 42 -19.22 16.46 -4.35
CA TRP A 42 -20.49 15.78 -4.54
C TRP A 42 -20.32 14.38 -5.16
N GLU A 43 -19.27 14.14 -5.96
CA GLU A 43 -18.95 12.82 -6.52
C GLU A 43 -18.54 11.82 -5.43
N LYS A 44 -18.18 12.31 -4.23
CA LYS A 44 -17.82 11.49 -3.07
C LYS A 44 -18.97 11.31 -2.06
N GLY A 45 -20.19 11.76 -2.37
CA GLY A 45 -21.29 11.83 -1.41
C GLY A 45 -21.58 10.51 -0.68
N GLN A 46 -21.66 9.40 -1.41
CA GLN A 46 -21.93 8.07 -0.84
C GLN A 46 -20.78 7.59 0.07
N VAL A 47 -19.53 7.75 -0.37
CA VAL A 47 -18.35 7.39 0.42
C VAL A 47 -18.26 8.23 1.69
N GLY A 48 -18.52 9.55 1.59
CA GLY A 48 -18.50 10.46 2.73
C GLY A 48 -19.55 10.09 3.79
N LYS A 49 -20.78 9.78 3.34
CA LYS A 49 -21.87 9.34 4.23
C LYS A 49 -21.53 8.02 4.92
N ASN A 50 -21.01 7.03 4.19
CA ASN A 50 -20.59 5.76 4.78
C ASN A 50 -19.53 5.94 5.88
N VAL A 51 -18.56 6.85 5.69
CA VAL A 51 -17.57 7.16 6.72
C VAL A 51 -18.21 7.81 7.96
N GLN A 52 -19.17 8.72 7.76
CA GLN A 52 -19.91 9.36 8.85
C GLN A 52 -20.75 8.35 9.63
N ASP A 53 -21.41 7.41 8.94
CA ASP A 53 -22.28 6.40 9.55
C ASP A 53 -21.49 5.30 10.26
N ALA A 54 -20.36 4.86 9.68
CA ALA A 54 -19.52 3.82 10.27
C ALA A 54 -18.78 4.32 11.51
N ARG A 55 -18.44 5.61 11.57
CA ARG A 55 -17.62 6.18 12.66
C ARG A 55 -18.22 5.97 14.05
N PRO A 56 -19.44 6.42 14.35
CA PRO A 56 -20.03 6.24 15.68
C PRO A 56 -20.33 4.77 15.99
N ARG A 57 -20.54 3.93 14.98
CA ARG A 57 -20.81 2.48 15.15
C ARG A 57 -19.57 1.70 15.55
N LEU A 58 -18.42 2.02 14.96
CA LEU A 58 -17.16 1.33 15.22
C LEU A 58 -16.37 1.93 16.40
N TRP A 59 -16.36 3.25 16.53
CA TRP A 59 -15.38 3.94 17.40
C TRP A 59 -15.97 4.49 18.69
N ASN A 60 -17.22 4.17 19.03
CA ASN A 60 -17.85 4.65 20.26
C ASN A 60 -18.39 3.50 21.13
N PRO A 61 -17.79 3.21 22.30
CA PRO A 61 -16.57 3.84 22.84
C PRO A 61 -15.32 3.46 22.03
N MET A 62 -14.28 4.31 22.08
CA MET A 62 -13.03 4.04 21.37
C MET A 62 -12.31 2.85 22.04
N PRO A 63 -12.07 1.74 21.33
CA PRO A 63 -11.38 0.60 21.89
C PRO A 63 -9.87 0.88 22.02
N ASN A 64 -9.24 0.31 23.05
CA ASN A 64 -7.80 0.40 23.28
C ASN A 64 -7.11 -0.90 22.84
N PHE A 65 -6.01 -0.78 22.11
CA PHE A 65 -5.22 -1.92 21.61
C PHE A 65 -3.73 -1.69 21.82
N PRO A 66 -2.95 -2.76 22.06
CA PRO A 66 -1.51 -2.65 22.31
C PRO A 66 -0.70 -2.32 21.05
N ASP A 67 -1.21 -2.66 19.86
CA ASP A 67 -0.53 -2.47 18.59
C ASP A 67 -1.53 -2.39 17.42
N LEU A 68 -1.00 -2.02 16.25
CA LEU A 68 -1.78 -1.84 15.02
C LEU A 68 -2.34 -3.17 14.48
N ALA A 69 -1.65 -4.29 14.70
CA ALA A 69 -2.08 -5.59 14.20
C ALA A 69 -3.32 -6.08 14.95
N SER A 70 -3.31 -5.93 16.28
CA SER A 70 -4.44 -6.20 17.17
C SER A 70 -5.67 -5.35 16.81
N LEU A 71 -5.45 -4.06 16.52
CA LEU A 71 -6.51 -3.17 16.04
C LEU A 71 -7.08 -3.65 14.69
N ASN A 72 -6.24 -3.98 13.72
CA ASN A 72 -6.69 -4.44 12.39
C ASN A 72 -7.51 -5.74 12.48
N ALA A 73 -7.06 -6.71 13.28
CA ALA A 73 -7.77 -7.98 13.48
C ALA A 73 -9.11 -7.79 14.21
N TRP A 74 -9.20 -6.81 15.12
CA TRP A 74 -10.48 -6.45 15.73
C TRP A 74 -11.42 -5.76 14.74
N LEU A 75 -10.91 -4.81 13.94
CA LEU A 75 -11.70 -4.08 12.95
C LEU A 75 -12.30 -5.01 11.90
N GLU A 76 -11.52 -5.95 11.37
CA GLU A 76 -11.98 -6.91 10.38
C GLU A 76 -13.18 -7.71 10.90
N ARG A 77 -13.04 -8.31 12.09
CA ARG A 77 -14.14 -9.04 12.74
C ARG A 77 -15.36 -8.17 12.95
N ARG A 78 -15.18 -6.94 13.46
CA ARG A 78 -16.28 -6.03 13.76
C ARG A 78 -17.03 -5.59 12.49
N CYS A 79 -16.32 -5.37 11.39
CA CYS A 79 -16.93 -5.11 10.09
C CYS A 79 -17.78 -6.28 9.60
N MET A 80 -17.28 -7.52 9.71
CA MET A 80 -18.03 -8.71 9.31
C MET A 80 -19.27 -8.95 10.19
N GLU A 81 -19.21 -8.65 11.48
CA GLU A 81 -20.38 -8.65 12.36
C GLU A 81 -21.43 -7.65 11.88
N PHE A 82 -21.03 -6.42 11.58
CA PHE A 82 -21.95 -5.41 11.08
C PHE A 82 -22.56 -5.74 9.72
N TRP A 83 -21.86 -6.46 8.85
CA TRP A 83 -22.44 -6.87 7.56
C TRP A 83 -23.69 -7.73 7.73
N ARG A 84 -23.84 -8.44 8.85
CA ARG A 84 -25.04 -9.23 9.15
C ARG A 84 -26.21 -8.37 9.63
N GLU A 85 -25.93 -7.21 10.20
CA GLU A 85 -26.94 -6.30 10.77
C GLU A 85 -27.39 -5.23 9.77
N ILE A 86 -26.50 -4.81 8.86
CA ILE A 86 -26.77 -3.72 7.92
C ILE A 86 -27.59 -4.26 6.74
N PRO A 87 -28.79 -3.70 6.47
CA PRO A 87 -29.54 -4.02 5.25
C PRO A 87 -28.76 -3.61 4.00
N HIS A 88 -28.80 -4.42 2.94
CA HIS A 88 -28.11 -4.11 1.69
C HIS A 88 -28.61 -2.81 1.02
N GLY A 89 -29.86 -2.42 1.28
CA GLY A 89 -30.47 -1.19 0.78
C GLY A 89 -31.07 -1.28 -0.63
N THR A 90 -30.70 -2.30 -1.41
CA THR A 90 -31.27 -2.57 -2.76
C THR A 90 -31.79 -4.00 -2.85
N LEU A 91 -30.96 -4.97 -2.44
CA LEU A 91 -31.34 -6.37 -2.36
C LEU A 91 -32.03 -6.66 -1.01
N SER A 92 -32.83 -7.73 -0.98
CA SER A 92 -33.41 -8.23 0.26
C SER A 92 -32.33 -8.83 1.16
N GLY A 93 -32.43 -8.59 2.47
CA GLY A 93 -31.51 -9.13 3.46
C GLY A 93 -30.38 -8.18 3.84
N SER A 94 -29.38 -8.75 4.50
CA SER A 94 -28.20 -8.05 4.99
C SER A 94 -27.09 -7.98 3.94
N ILE A 95 -26.07 -7.15 4.16
CA ILE A 95 -24.85 -7.13 3.34
C ILE A 95 -24.19 -8.53 3.32
N ALA A 96 -24.22 -9.25 4.44
CA ALA A 96 -23.65 -10.59 4.53
C ALA A 96 -24.38 -11.61 3.64
N ASP A 97 -25.71 -11.50 3.50
CA ASP A 97 -26.51 -12.39 2.64
C ASP A 97 -26.17 -12.16 1.15
N ALA A 98 -26.04 -10.90 0.75
CA ALA A 98 -25.63 -10.53 -0.60
C ALA A 98 -24.19 -11.02 -0.89
N TRP A 99 -23.26 -10.78 0.03
CA TRP A 99 -21.87 -11.26 -0.10
C TRP A 99 -21.80 -12.79 -0.28
N GLY A 100 -22.53 -13.55 0.53
CA GLY A 100 -22.56 -15.01 0.43
C GLY A 100 -23.12 -15.51 -0.92
N SER A 101 -24.08 -14.77 -1.49
CA SER A 101 -24.65 -15.09 -2.80
C SER A 101 -23.69 -14.78 -3.95
N GLU A 102 -22.97 -13.66 -3.86
CA GLU A 102 -22.02 -13.21 -4.90
C GLU A 102 -20.72 -14.00 -4.90
N GLN A 103 -20.28 -14.51 -3.75
CA GLN A 103 -18.96 -15.15 -3.60
C GLN A 103 -18.72 -16.29 -4.59
N ALA A 104 -19.76 -17.05 -4.95
CA ALA A 104 -19.67 -18.14 -5.92
C ALA A 104 -19.46 -17.67 -7.37
N ALA A 105 -19.79 -16.41 -7.67
CA ALA A 105 -19.62 -15.79 -8.99
C ALA A 105 -18.31 -14.99 -9.12
N LEU A 106 -17.55 -14.84 -8.02
CA LEU A 106 -16.30 -14.08 -8.03
C LEU A 106 -15.19 -14.84 -8.77
N MET A 107 -14.36 -14.09 -9.48
CA MET A 107 -13.13 -14.64 -10.07
C MET A 107 -12.13 -15.01 -8.97
N GLN A 108 -11.29 -16.01 -9.25
CA GLN A 108 -10.15 -16.31 -8.38
C GLN A 108 -9.22 -15.10 -8.32
N LEU A 109 -8.76 -14.75 -7.12
CA LEU A 109 -7.81 -13.67 -6.93
C LEU A 109 -6.47 -14.07 -7.59
N PRO A 110 -5.93 -13.28 -8.53
CA PRO A 110 -4.62 -13.55 -9.11
C PRO A 110 -3.53 -13.38 -8.03
N PRO A 111 -2.29 -13.86 -8.29
CA PRO A 111 -1.16 -13.61 -7.40
C PRO A 111 -1.04 -12.12 -7.06
N ALA A 112 -0.59 -11.80 -5.84
CA ALA A 112 -0.45 -10.40 -5.44
C ALA A 112 0.47 -9.64 -6.41
N PHE A 113 0.00 -8.49 -6.90
CA PHE A 113 0.78 -7.61 -7.76
C PHE A 113 2.06 -7.16 -7.03
N ASP A 114 3.21 -7.25 -7.71
CA ASP A 114 4.48 -6.91 -7.10
C ASP A 114 4.67 -5.39 -6.96
N GLY A 115 4.45 -4.91 -5.73
CA GLY A 115 4.19 -3.52 -5.39
C GLY A 115 5.42 -2.63 -5.15
N PHE A 116 6.63 -2.98 -5.62
CA PHE A 116 7.81 -2.16 -5.37
C PHE A 116 8.00 -0.96 -6.32
N VAL A 117 8.57 0.13 -5.80
CA VAL A 117 9.15 1.19 -6.63
C VAL A 117 10.61 0.88 -6.92
N GLU A 118 11.02 0.91 -8.19
CA GLU A 118 12.39 0.62 -8.58
C GLU A 118 13.24 1.90 -8.69
N GLN A 119 14.47 1.87 -8.18
CA GLN A 119 15.47 2.92 -8.37
C GLN A 119 16.83 2.32 -8.73
N SER A 120 17.46 2.84 -9.77
CA SER A 120 18.86 2.55 -10.05
C SER A 120 19.76 3.28 -9.03
N LYS A 121 20.66 2.52 -8.39
CA LYS A 121 21.66 3.05 -7.44
C LYS A 121 23.03 2.50 -7.78
N ARG A 122 24.08 3.24 -7.41
CA ARG A 122 25.46 2.75 -7.45
C ARG A 122 25.90 2.42 -6.03
N VAL A 123 26.46 1.23 -5.85
CA VAL A 123 27.05 0.82 -4.56
C VAL A 123 28.35 1.60 -4.33
N SER A 124 28.54 2.11 -3.12
CA SER A 124 29.78 2.80 -2.75
C SER A 124 30.99 1.85 -2.74
N PRO A 125 32.23 2.38 -2.72
CA PRO A 125 33.43 1.56 -2.47
C PRO A 125 33.38 0.79 -1.15
N THR A 126 32.67 1.33 -0.16
CA THR A 126 32.46 0.70 1.16
C THR A 126 31.28 -0.28 1.19
N CYS A 127 30.78 -0.71 0.03
CA CYS A 127 29.71 -1.70 -0.10
C CYS A 127 28.37 -1.24 0.50
N LEU A 128 28.04 0.05 0.39
CA LEU A 128 26.81 0.64 0.92
C LEU A 128 25.96 1.30 -0.18
N ILE A 129 24.65 1.31 0.01
CA ILE A 129 23.70 2.16 -0.72
C ILE A 129 22.99 3.11 0.25
N SER A 130 22.68 4.32 -0.20
CA SER A 130 21.96 5.32 0.59
C SER A 130 20.51 5.41 0.14
N PHE A 131 19.58 5.30 1.09
CA PHE A 131 18.15 5.47 0.86
C PHE A 131 17.48 6.08 2.09
N GLU A 132 16.67 7.13 1.89
CA GLU A 132 15.95 7.86 2.95
C GLU A 132 16.80 8.17 4.20
N ARG A 133 18.00 8.75 3.98
CA ARG A 133 18.98 9.11 5.03
C ARG A 133 19.60 7.94 5.79
N ASN A 134 19.26 6.71 5.43
CA ASN A 134 19.87 5.50 5.97
C ASN A 134 20.87 4.89 4.96
N ARG A 135 21.79 4.07 5.47
CA ARG A 135 22.75 3.31 4.66
C ARG A 135 22.54 1.82 4.85
N TYR A 136 22.50 1.09 3.75
CA TYR A 136 22.25 -0.35 3.71
C TYR A 136 23.44 -1.06 3.07
N SER A 137 23.84 -2.19 3.63
CA SER A 137 24.98 -2.97 3.16
C SER A 137 24.61 -3.82 1.95
N VAL A 138 25.56 -3.98 1.04
CA VAL A 138 25.44 -4.82 -0.16
C VAL A 138 26.67 -5.74 -0.21
N ARG A 139 26.55 -6.90 -0.88
CA ARG A 139 27.68 -7.82 -1.06
C ARG A 139 28.87 -7.12 -1.72
N ALA A 140 30.08 -7.41 -1.22
CA ALA A 140 31.30 -6.74 -1.65
C ALA A 140 31.63 -6.93 -3.14
N SER A 141 31.20 -8.05 -3.73
CA SER A 141 31.30 -8.31 -5.18
C SER A 141 30.59 -7.27 -6.05
N PHE A 142 29.73 -6.43 -5.46
CA PHE A 142 29.00 -5.36 -6.13
C PHE A 142 29.50 -3.94 -5.79
N ALA A 143 30.63 -3.81 -5.08
CA ALA A 143 31.25 -2.50 -4.82
C ALA A 143 31.49 -1.74 -6.14
N ASN A 144 31.13 -0.45 -6.16
CA ASN A 144 31.20 0.41 -7.36
C ASN A 144 30.37 -0.07 -8.56
N ARG A 145 29.43 -1.01 -8.40
CA ARG A 145 28.55 -1.48 -9.48
C ARG A 145 27.16 -0.85 -9.39
N PRO A 146 26.47 -0.65 -10.52
CA PRO A 146 25.06 -0.30 -10.51
C PRO A 146 24.21 -1.50 -10.05
N ILE A 147 23.17 -1.22 -9.28
CA ILE A 147 22.17 -2.18 -8.80
C ILE A 147 20.76 -1.59 -8.98
N SER A 148 19.75 -2.46 -8.95
CA SER A 148 18.35 -2.10 -8.82
C SER A 148 17.93 -2.18 -7.36
N LEU A 149 17.44 -1.07 -6.80
CA LEU A 149 16.83 -1.02 -5.49
C LEU A 149 15.30 -1.07 -5.64
N ARG A 150 14.69 -2.16 -5.20
CA ARG A 150 13.25 -2.34 -5.13
C ARG A 150 12.75 -1.93 -3.75
N ILE A 151 11.91 -0.91 -3.71
CA ILE A 151 11.46 -0.24 -2.48
C ILE A 151 10.04 -0.68 -2.18
N TYR A 152 9.86 -1.39 -1.08
CA TYR A 152 8.56 -1.76 -0.51
C TYR A 152 8.21 -0.83 0.66
N PRO A 153 6.97 -0.89 1.20
CA PRO A 153 6.58 -0.08 2.35
C PRO A 153 7.44 -0.34 3.60
N ASP A 154 7.82 -1.61 3.83
CA ASP A 154 8.44 -2.13 5.04
C ASP A 154 9.84 -2.73 4.81
N ARG A 155 10.22 -2.98 3.55
CA ARG A 155 11.53 -3.56 3.20
C ARG A 155 12.15 -2.94 1.94
N LEU A 156 13.44 -3.19 1.76
CA LEU A 156 14.24 -2.86 0.58
C LEU A 156 14.85 -4.15 0.04
N VAL A 157 14.75 -4.36 -1.26
CA VAL A 157 15.34 -5.52 -1.95
C VAL A 157 16.35 -5.02 -2.96
N VAL A 158 17.58 -5.50 -2.85
CA VAL A 158 18.69 -5.15 -3.76
C VAL A 158 18.82 -6.26 -4.79
N ALA A 159 18.69 -5.91 -6.06
CA ALA A 159 18.79 -6.84 -7.18
C ALA A 159 19.85 -6.39 -8.19
N ALA A 160 20.55 -7.34 -8.80
CA ALA A 160 21.46 -7.09 -9.92
C ALA A 160 21.56 -8.36 -10.78
N GLU A 161 21.80 -8.21 -12.08
CA GLU A 161 22.03 -9.34 -12.99
C GLU A 161 20.89 -10.40 -12.96
N GLY A 162 19.65 -9.95 -12.75
CA GLY A 162 18.49 -10.83 -12.64
C GLY A 162 18.35 -11.59 -11.32
N GLN A 163 19.25 -11.36 -10.34
CA GLN A 163 19.28 -12.04 -9.05
C GLN A 163 18.99 -11.08 -7.89
N ILE A 164 18.38 -11.60 -6.82
CA ILE A 164 18.28 -10.89 -5.55
C ILE A 164 19.58 -11.07 -4.77
N LEU A 165 20.21 -9.97 -4.40
CA LEU A 165 21.49 -9.96 -3.69
C LEU A 165 21.32 -9.99 -2.18
N CYS A 166 20.41 -9.16 -1.66
CA CYS A 166 20.05 -9.07 -0.25
C CYS A 166 18.73 -8.31 -0.05
N GLU A 167 18.16 -8.47 1.14
CA GLU A 167 16.99 -7.74 1.60
C GLU A 167 17.28 -7.05 2.93
N HIS A 168 16.65 -5.89 3.17
CA HIS A 168 16.77 -5.13 4.40
C HIS A 168 15.40 -4.65 4.85
N ASP A 169 15.16 -4.60 6.16
CA ASP A 169 14.02 -3.85 6.70
C ASP A 169 14.20 -2.37 6.38
N ARG A 170 13.13 -1.72 5.92
CA ARG A 170 13.13 -0.30 5.60
C ARG A 170 13.00 0.51 6.88
N LEU A 171 14.05 1.25 7.21
CA LEU A 171 14.06 2.13 8.37
C LEU A 171 13.46 3.49 8.02
N ILE A 172 12.25 3.75 8.50
CA ILE A 172 11.59 5.06 8.36
C ILE A 172 11.91 5.90 9.60
N GLN A 173 12.93 6.76 9.52
CA GLN A 173 13.22 7.72 10.59
C GLN A 173 12.18 8.84 10.59
N ARG A 174 11.31 8.85 11.60
CA ARG A 174 10.28 9.89 11.81
C ARG A 174 10.71 11.06 12.71
N SER A 175 11.96 11.10 13.17
CA SER A 175 12.45 12.15 14.09
C SER A 175 13.62 12.96 13.54
N HIS A 176 13.54 14.28 13.73
CA HIS A 176 14.58 15.26 13.38
C HIS A 176 15.77 15.32 14.36
N HIS A 177 15.82 14.49 15.42
CA HIS A 177 16.73 14.69 16.56
C HIS A 177 17.58 13.48 17.01
N LEU A 178 18.01 12.57 16.13
CA LEU A 178 18.98 11.53 16.53
C LEU A 178 20.09 11.33 15.48
N PRO A 179 21.36 11.17 15.91
CA PRO A 179 22.45 10.89 14.99
C PRO A 179 22.32 9.49 14.38
N VAL A 180 22.64 9.43 13.09
CA VAL A 180 22.50 8.28 12.19
C VAL A 180 23.67 7.32 12.38
N ASN A 181 23.39 6.04 12.66
CA ASN A 181 24.05 4.88 12.06
C ASN A 181 23.54 3.59 12.73
N ARG A 182 22.61 2.89 12.07
CA ARG A 182 22.43 1.45 12.29
C ARG A 182 22.67 0.77 10.95
N HIS A 183 23.72 -0.04 10.90
CA HIS A 183 24.02 -0.86 9.75
C HIS A 183 22.92 -1.94 9.63
N GLY A 184 22.20 -1.94 8.50
CA GLY A 184 21.33 -3.06 8.14
C GLY A 184 22.17 -4.35 8.10
N LYS A 185 21.75 -5.34 8.87
CA LYS A 185 22.41 -6.66 8.92
C LYS A 185 22.26 -7.32 7.54
N LEU A 186 23.35 -7.86 7.03
CA LEU A 186 23.30 -8.81 5.92
C LEU A 186 22.56 -10.05 6.44
N THR A 187 21.43 -10.41 5.83
CA THR A 187 20.92 -11.78 5.91
C THR A 187 21.93 -12.71 5.21
N PRO A 188 22.27 -13.86 5.83
CA PRO A 188 23.31 -14.77 5.35
C PRO A 188 23.03 -15.30 3.93
#